data_AF-A0A957FRZ5-F1
#
_entry.id   AF-A0A957FRZ5-F1
#
_cell.length_a   1.000
_cell.length_b   1.000
_cell.length_c   1.000
_cell.angle_alpha   90.00
_cell.angle_beta   90.00
_cell.angle_gamma   90.00
#
_symmetry.space_group_name_H-M   'P 1'
#
loop_
_entity.id
_entity.type
_entity.pdbx_description
1 polymer ?
#
loop_
_entity_poly.entity_id
_entity_poly.type
_entity_poly.pdbx_seq_one_letter_code
_entity_poly.pdbx_strand_id
1 'polypeptide(L)'
;MMNKQSLLRQLPSVNELLQHPQAAELVADFGHELTVEAVRTAVDEARQAILRNGQTISVNSETLLTVASSWLYELITPTLYPVINATGVIVHTNLGRAPLSAEARHAIDQAAASYSNLEYDVPSGKRGSRTVHAEQLLQRITGAEAALTVNNNASAVILMLMALCQGKEVIISR
;
A
#
# COMPACT_ATOMS: atom_id res chain seq x y z
N MET A 1 12.15 16.56 43.49
CA MET A 1 11.73 15.74 42.33
C MET A 1 10.25 15.40 42.52
N MET A 2 9.41 15.66 41.51
CA MET A 2 8.02 15.17 41.52
C MET A 2 8.03 13.63 41.57
N ASN A 3 7.21 13.03 42.45
CA ASN A 3 7.03 11.57 42.50
C ASN A 3 6.27 11.11 41.24
N LYS A 4 6.57 9.91 40.71
CA LYS A 4 5.90 9.34 39.52
C LYS A 4 4.37 9.41 39.61
N GLN A 5 3.81 9.19 40.79
CA GLN A 5 2.36 9.26 41.02
C GLN A 5 1.79 10.68 40.82
N SER A 6 2.57 11.73 41.10
CA SER A 6 2.18 13.12 40.84
C SER A 6 2.23 13.48 39.35
N LEU A 7 3.21 12.95 38.61
CA LEU A 7 3.30 13.12 37.16
C LEU A 7 2.17 12.39 36.42
N LEU A 8 1.81 11.18 36.86
CA LEU A 8 0.69 10.42 36.27
C LEU A 8 -0.66 11.12 36.43
N ARG A 9 -0.86 11.84 37.55
CA ARG A 9 -2.08 12.63 37.79
C ARG A 9 -2.19 13.88 36.93
N GLN A 10 -1.10 14.32 36.31
CA GLN A 10 -1.09 15.48 35.41
C GLN A 10 -1.45 15.11 33.97
N LEU A 11 -1.52 13.82 33.64
CA LEU A 11 -1.97 13.40 32.31
C LEU A 11 -3.44 13.80 32.12
N PRO A 12 -3.77 14.58 31.07
CA PRO A 12 -5.16 14.90 30.76
C PRO A 12 -5.93 13.63 30.37
N SER A 13 -7.23 13.64 30.62
CA SER A 13 -8.08 12.52 30.23
C SER A 13 -8.26 12.47 28.70
N VAL A 14 -8.49 11.29 28.15
CA VAL A 14 -8.80 11.14 26.71
C VAL A 14 -10.00 12.01 26.32
N ASN A 15 -11.03 12.10 27.16
CA ASN A 15 -12.21 12.92 26.88
C ASN A 15 -11.88 14.43 26.87
N GLU A 16 -11.03 14.89 27.78
CA GLU A 16 -10.55 16.28 27.79
C GLU A 16 -9.77 16.62 26.52
N LEU A 17 -8.89 15.71 26.07
CA LEU A 17 -8.16 15.87 24.81
C LEU A 17 -9.09 15.91 23.61
N LEU A 18 -10.14 15.09 23.58
CA LEU A 18 -11.12 15.07 22.49
C LEU A 18 -12.01 16.32 22.43
N GLN A 19 -12.14 17.05 23.53
CA GLN A 19 -12.84 18.35 23.57
C GLN A 19 -11.95 19.52 23.14
N HIS A 20 -10.65 19.28 22.92
CA HIS A 20 -9.71 20.31 22.51
C HIS A 20 -9.93 20.69 21.03
N PRO A 21 -9.79 21.98 20.65
CA PRO A 21 -9.97 22.41 19.25
C PRO A 21 -9.12 21.63 18.24
N GLN A 22 -7.86 21.33 18.56
CA GLN A 22 -6.99 20.52 17.70
C GLN A 22 -7.52 19.10 17.49
N ALA A 23 -8.20 18.50 18.48
CA ALA A 23 -8.81 17.19 18.28
C ALA A 23 -10.00 17.29 17.32
N ALA A 24 -10.76 18.38 17.33
CA ALA A 24 -11.83 18.60 16.37
C ALA A 24 -11.29 18.70 14.92
N GLU A 25 -10.12 19.34 14.72
CA GLU A 25 -9.42 19.34 13.43
C GLU A 25 -9.03 17.92 13.01
N LEU A 26 -8.43 17.13 13.91
CA LEU A 26 -8.08 15.74 13.64
C LEU A 26 -9.32 14.87 13.34
N VAL A 27 -10.45 15.11 13.99
CA VAL A 27 -11.70 14.39 13.69
C VAL A 27 -12.22 14.75 12.30
N ALA A 28 -12.08 16.01 11.87
CA ALA A 28 -12.48 16.44 10.53
C ALA A 28 -11.63 15.79 9.44
N ASP A 29 -10.32 15.64 9.67
CA ASP A 29 -9.38 15.11 8.68
C ASP A 29 -9.33 13.58 8.65
N PHE A 30 -9.41 12.92 9.82
CA PHE A 30 -9.15 11.48 9.96
C PHE A 30 -10.37 10.68 10.42
N GLY A 31 -11.44 11.34 10.85
CA GLY A 31 -12.61 10.69 11.42
C GLY A 31 -12.47 10.34 12.90
N HIS A 32 -13.61 10.32 13.59
CA HIS A 32 -13.67 10.25 15.05
C HIS A 32 -12.98 9.00 15.64
N GLU A 33 -13.22 7.82 15.07
CA GLU A 33 -12.69 6.56 15.62
C GLU A 33 -11.15 6.55 15.63
N LEU A 34 -10.52 6.96 14.53
CA LEU A 34 -9.06 7.03 14.42
C LEU A 34 -8.48 8.10 15.35
N THR A 35 -9.13 9.26 15.48
CA THR A 35 -8.67 10.29 16.43
C THR A 35 -8.71 9.79 17.88
N VAL A 36 -9.76 9.07 18.28
CA VAL A 36 -9.85 8.49 19.62
C VAL A 36 -8.73 7.48 19.86
N GLU A 37 -8.45 6.61 18.88
CA GLU A 37 -7.35 5.65 18.96
C GLU A 37 -6.00 6.36 19.10
N ALA A 38 -5.72 7.35 18.26
CA ALA A 38 -4.48 8.12 18.28
C ALA A 38 -4.26 8.83 19.62
N VAL A 39 -5.29 9.46 20.16
CA VAL A 39 -5.24 10.12 21.48
C VAL A 39 -4.98 9.12 22.59
N ARG A 40 -5.61 7.94 22.55
CA ARG A 40 -5.36 6.87 23.53
C ARG A 40 -3.91 6.38 23.45
N THR A 41 -3.40 6.15 22.25
CA THR A 41 -2.02 5.73 22.03
C THR A 41 -1.04 6.77 22.57
N ALA A 42 -1.22 8.05 22.26
CA ALA A 42 -0.37 9.12 22.76
C ALA A 42 -0.36 9.22 24.30
N VAL A 43 -1.53 9.10 24.93
CA VAL A 43 -1.65 9.09 26.40
C VAL A 43 -0.96 7.87 27.00
N ASP A 44 -1.13 6.69 26.40
CA ASP A 44 -0.53 5.46 26.88
C ASP A 44 1.00 5.48 26.75
N GLU A 45 1.54 6.00 25.64
CA GLU A 45 2.98 6.21 25.46
C GLU A 45 3.55 7.15 26.52
N ALA A 46 2.89 8.28 26.76
CA ALA A 46 3.28 9.22 27.81
C ALA A 46 3.24 8.56 29.21
N ARG A 47 2.19 7.76 29.48
CA ARG A 47 2.07 7.00 30.73
C ARG A 47 3.24 6.03 30.90
N GLN A 48 3.60 5.28 29.86
CA GLN A 48 4.73 4.34 29.89
C GLN A 48 6.07 5.05 30.08
N ALA A 49 6.27 6.21 29.44
CA ALA A 49 7.48 7.01 29.59
C ALA A 49 7.66 7.51 31.03
N ILE A 50 6.59 7.99 31.68
CA ILE A 50 6.61 8.41 33.09
C ILE A 50 6.96 7.23 34.02
N LEU A 51 6.35 6.06 33.78
CA LEU A 51 6.59 4.85 34.58
C LEU A 51 8.04 4.36 34.49
N ARG A 52 8.61 4.36 33.28
CA ARG A 52 9.98 3.89 33.02
C ARG A 52 11.03 4.89 33.47
N ASN A 53 10.94 6.13 33.00
CA ASN A 53 12.07 7.06 33.05
C ASN A 53 11.92 8.15 34.13
N GLY A 54 10.74 8.28 34.76
CA GLY A 54 10.46 9.41 35.66
C GLY A 54 10.61 10.77 34.98
N GLN A 55 10.57 10.79 33.64
CA GLN A 55 10.86 11.98 32.84
C GLN A 55 9.74 13.01 32.95
N THR A 56 10.15 14.26 33.08
CA THR A 56 9.33 15.47 33.07
C THR A 56 9.26 16.01 31.64
N ILE A 57 8.75 15.21 30.70
CA ILE A 57 8.27 15.84 29.46
C ILE A 57 7.04 16.64 29.90
N SER A 58 6.94 17.91 29.53
CA SER A 58 5.75 18.72 29.81
C SER A 58 4.58 18.10 29.06
N VAL A 59 3.85 17.18 29.72
CA VAL A 59 2.72 16.49 29.10
C VAL A 59 1.50 17.37 29.25
N ASN A 60 1.37 18.33 28.34
CA ASN A 60 0.17 19.11 28.18
C ASN A 60 -0.68 18.56 27.02
N SER A 61 -1.92 19.04 26.91
CA SER A 61 -2.87 18.58 25.89
C SER A 61 -2.35 18.78 24.47
N GLU A 62 -1.69 19.91 24.19
CA GLU A 62 -1.12 20.23 22.87
C GLU A 62 -0.02 19.23 22.47
N THR A 63 0.85 18.84 23.40
CA THR A 63 1.94 17.88 23.14
C THR A 63 1.37 16.50 22.82
N LEU A 64 0.39 16.04 23.59
CA LEU A 64 -0.28 14.75 23.33
C LEU A 64 -1.04 14.76 22.01
N LEU A 65 -1.69 15.87 21.66
CA LEU A 65 -2.39 16.01 20.39
C LEU A 65 -1.41 16.10 19.22
N THR A 66 -0.22 16.67 19.41
CA THR A 66 0.85 16.65 18.39
C THR A 66 1.35 15.22 18.14
N VAL A 67 1.52 14.41 19.20
CA VAL A 67 1.89 13.00 19.07
C VAL A 67 0.77 12.21 18.39
N ALA A 68 -0.49 12.40 18.80
CA ALA A 68 -1.64 11.77 18.16
C ALA A 68 -1.76 12.16 16.67
N SER A 69 -1.54 13.44 16.35
CA SER A 69 -1.49 13.92 14.97
C SER A 69 -0.40 13.23 14.16
N SER A 70 0.82 13.14 14.70
CA SER A 70 1.95 12.49 14.02
C SER A 70 1.65 11.02 13.73
N TRP A 71 1.06 10.33 14.72
CA TRP A 71 0.63 8.94 14.57
C TRP A 71 -0.45 8.77 13.48
N LEU A 72 -1.44 9.67 13.44
CA LEU A 72 -2.48 9.66 12.40
C LEU A 72 -1.90 9.87 11.01
N TYR A 73 -1.01 10.85 10.84
CA TYR A 73 -0.34 11.11 9.57
C TYR A 73 0.48 9.91 9.13
N GLU A 74 1.23 9.28 10.03
CA GLU A 74 2.01 8.08 9.72
C GLU A 74 1.10 6.91 9.32
N LEU A 75 -0.01 6.71 10.02
CA LEU A 75 -0.97 5.64 9.75
C LEU A 75 -1.57 5.75 8.34
N ILE A 76 -1.94 6.95 7.90
CA ILE A 76 -2.59 7.15 6.59
C ILE A 76 -1.59 7.38 5.47
N THR A 77 -0.31 7.57 5.77
CA THR A 77 0.71 7.82 4.76
C THR A 77 0.83 6.58 3.85
N PRO A 78 0.65 6.73 2.53
CA PRO A 78 0.81 5.61 1.62
C PRO A 78 2.22 5.00 1.72
N THR A 79 2.26 3.68 1.86
CA THR A 79 3.54 2.94 1.87
C THR A 79 4.17 2.85 0.49
N LEU A 80 3.38 3.11 -0.57
CA LEU A 80 3.84 3.25 -1.96
C LEU A 80 3.69 4.70 -2.40
N TYR A 81 4.80 5.34 -2.72
CA TYR A 81 4.84 6.72 -3.19
C TYR A 81 5.87 6.88 -4.33
N PRO A 82 5.73 7.90 -5.19
CA PRO A 82 6.69 8.16 -6.27
C PRO A 82 8.08 8.52 -5.74
N VAL A 83 9.12 8.06 -6.44
CA VAL A 83 10.53 8.35 -6.11
C VAL A 83 11.28 8.88 -7.33
N ILE A 84 12.33 9.67 -7.09
CA ILE A 84 13.24 10.15 -8.15
C ILE A 84 14.40 9.15 -8.27
N ASN A 85 14.50 8.48 -9.42
CA ASN A 85 15.62 7.57 -9.69
C ASN A 85 16.86 8.38 -10.15
N ALA A 86 17.81 8.56 -9.24
CA ALA A 86 19.11 9.21 -9.52
C ALA A 86 20.27 8.20 -9.67
N THR A 87 20.00 6.89 -9.74
CA THR A 87 21.03 5.85 -9.79
C THR A 87 21.61 5.61 -11.19
N GLY A 88 20.92 6.09 -12.23
CA GLY A 88 21.23 5.77 -13.63
C GLY A 88 20.83 4.36 -14.08
N VAL A 89 20.29 3.52 -13.18
CA VAL A 89 19.80 2.17 -13.52
C VAL A 89 18.39 2.27 -14.10
N ILE A 90 18.23 1.93 -15.38
CA ILE A 90 16.95 2.03 -16.10
C ILE A 90 15.94 0.98 -15.60
N VAL A 91 16.30 -0.31 -15.60
CA VAL A 91 15.45 -1.40 -15.09
C VAL A 91 15.79 -1.68 -13.63
N HIS A 92 15.33 -0.79 -12.74
CA HIS A 92 15.65 -0.89 -11.33
C HIS A 92 14.66 -1.81 -10.59
N THR A 93 15.09 -3.02 -10.21
CA THR A 93 14.21 -4.03 -9.59
C THR A 93 13.55 -3.55 -8.29
N ASN A 94 14.30 -2.82 -7.45
CA ASN A 94 13.76 -2.30 -6.18
C ASN A 94 12.83 -1.09 -6.35
N LEU A 95 12.90 -0.36 -7.47
CA LEU A 95 12.07 0.83 -7.74
C LEU A 95 10.92 0.53 -8.71
N GLY A 96 10.58 -0.75 -8.92
CA GLY A 96 9.42 -1.13 -9.73
C GLY A 96 9.69 -1.33 -11.22
N ARG A 97 10.96 -1.53 -11.64
CA ARG A 97 11.35 -1.83 -13.02
C ARG A 97 10.98 -0.70 -13.99
N ALA A 98 10.33 -1.03 -15.12
CA ALA A 98 10.05 -0.09 -16.18
C ALA A 98 8.80 0.74 -15.84
N PRO A 99 8.90 2.09 -15.79
CA PRO A 99 7.72 2.94 -15.68
C PRO A 99 6.87 2.85 -16.95
N LEU A 100 5.56 3.03 -16.81
CA LEU A 100 4.62 3.04 -17.93
C LEU A 100 4.62 4.39 -18.66
N SER A 101 4.41 4.38 -19.98
CA SER A 101 4.18 5.60 -20.76
C SER A 101 2.85 6.27 -20.38
N ALA A 102 2.65 7.51 -20.81
CA ALA A 102 1.40 8.22 -20.56
C ALA A 102 0.20 7.51 -21.21
N GLU A 103 0.38 7.01 -22.43
CA GLU A 103 -0.62 6.30 -23.21
C GLU A 103 -0.99 4.97 -22.56
N ALA A 104 -0.01 4.21 -22.07
CA ALA A 104 -0.26 2.95 -21.37
C ALA A 104 -1.03 3.17 -20.07
N ARG A 105 -0.69 4.21 -19.29
CA ARG A 105 -1.45 4.57 -18.07
C ARG A 105 -2.87 4.98 -18.40
N HIS A 106 -3.06 5.75 -19.47
CA HIS A 106 -4.40 6.17 -19.90
C HIS A 106 -5.27 4.98 -20.35
N ALA A 107 -4.70 4.01 -21.06
CA ALA A 107 -5.42 2.79 -21.44
C ALA A 107 -5.84 1.95 -20.22
N ILE A 108 -4.98 1.85 -19.20
CA ILE A 108 -5.31 1.18 -17.93
C ILE A 108 -6.46 1.90 -17.23
N ASP A 109 -6.38 3.23 -17.12
CA ASP A 109 -7.42 4.05 -16.47
C ASP A 109 -8.78 3.88 -17.16
N GLN A 110 -8.82 3.95 -18.51
CA GLN A 110 -10.05 3.69 -19.27
C GLN A 110 -10.65 2.29 -19.01
N ALA A 111 -9.79 1.26 -18.95
CA ALA A 111 -10.23 -0.11 -18.73
C ALA A 111 -10.67 -0.39 -17.28
N ALA A 112 -10.14 0.37 -16.32
CA ALA A 112 -10.41 0.19 -14.89
C ALA A 112 -11.55 1.09 -14.37
N ALA A 113 -11.82 2.22 -15.03
CA ALA A 113 -12.84 3.18 -14.60
C ALA A 113 -14.29 2.68 -14.76
N SER A 114 -14.53 1.63 -15.54
CA SER A 114 -15.86 1.05 -15.74
C SER A 114 -15.81 -0.44 -16.09
N TYR A 115 -16.97 -1.04 -16.32
CA TYR A 115 -17.07 -2.38 -16.88
C TYR A 115 -16.39 -2.43 -18.26
N SER A 116 -15.73 -3.56 -18.55
CA SER A 116 -15.08 -3.81 -19.82
C SER A 116 -15.45 -5.18 -20.37
N ASN A 117 -15.15 -5.40 -21.64
CA ASN A 117 -15.34 -6.69 -22.33
C ASN A 117 -14.24 -7.72 -22.00
N LEU A 118 -13.67 -7.65 -20.79
CA LEU A 118 -12.52 -8.45 -20.38
C LEU A 118 -12.71 -9.96 -20.63
N GLU A 119 -13.88 -10.50 -20.27
CA GLU A 119 -14.26 -11.90 -20.54
C GLU A 119 -15.60 -11.97 -21.31
N TYR A 120 -15.89 -10.99 -22.16
CA TYR A 120 -17.15 -10.93 -22.90
C TYR A 120 -16.90 -10.72 -24.38
N ASP A 121 -17.38 -11.66 -25.20
CA ASP A 121 -17.33 -11.56 -26.64
C ASP A 121 -18.56 -10.79 -27.13
N VAL A 122 -18.35 -9.53 -27.53
CA VAL A 122 -19.43 -8.62 -27.96
C VAL A 122 -20.18 -9.16 -29.19
N PRO A 123 -19.53 -9.69 -30.24
CA PRO A 123 -20.25 -10.23 -31.40
C PRO A 123 -21.19 -11.40 -31.09
N SER A 124 -20.77 -12.36 -30.26
CA SER A 124 -21.61 -13.52 -29.92
C SER A 124 -22.52 -13.29 -28.71
N GLY A 125 -22.28 -12.24 -27.92
CA GLY A 125 -23.03 -11.93 -26.69
C GLY A 125 -22.79 -12.93 -25.56
N LYS A 126 -21.66 -13.65 -25.58
CA LYS A 126 -21.34 -14.73 -24.63
C LYS A 126 -20.05 -14.46 -23.87
N ARG A 127 -19.81 -15.28 -22.85
CA ARG A 127 -18.52 -15.30 -22.15
C ARG A 127 -17.39 -15.68 -23.12
N GLY A 128 -16.34 -14.87 -23.15
CA GLY A 128 -15.12 -15.09 -23.92
C GLY A 128 -13.90 -15.28 -23.01
N SER A 129 -12.75 -15.65 -23.60
CA SER A 129 -11.48 -15.70 -22.89
C SER A 129 -10.82 -14.32 -22.86
N ARG A 130 -10.30 -13.90 -21.71
CA ARG A 130 -9.50 -12.66 -21.60
C ARG A 130 -8.17 -12.72 -22.34
N THR A 131 -7.66 -13.92 -22.64
CA THR A 131 -6.34 -14.11 -23.24
C THR A 131 -6.28 -13.58 -24.67
N VAL A 132 -7.42 -13.57 -25.38
CA VAL A 132 -7.50 -13.20 -26.81
C VAL A 132 -6.96 -11.81 -27.08
N HIS A 133 -7.15 -10.88 -26.14
CA HIS A 133 -6.75 -9.47 -26.29
C HIS A 133 -5.23 -9.33 -26.41
N ALA A 134 -4.47 -10.09 -25.61
CA ALA A 134 -3.01 -10.07 -25.63
C ALA A 134 -2.42 -11.05 -26.64
N GLU A 135 -3.04 -12.22 -26.81
CA GLU A 135 -2.59 -13.28 -27.71
C GLU A 135 -2.47 -12.77 -29.16
N GLN A 136 -3.48 -12.07 -29.67
CA GLN A 136 -3.48 -11.54 -31.03
C GLN A 136 -2.33 -10.56 -31.28
N LEU A 137 -2.05 -9.69 -30.32
CA LEU A 137 -0.94 -8.73 -30.39
C LEU A 137 0.41 -9.44 -30.36
N LEU A 138 0.55 -10.44 -29.48
CA LEU A 138 1.78 -11.22 -29.35
C LEU A 138 2.06 -12.05 -30.61
N GLN A 139 1.06 -12.72 -31.18
CA GLN A 139 1.18 -13.42 -32.46
C GLN A 139 1.64 -12.46 -33.56
N ARG A 140 1.08 -11.24 -33.61
CA ARG A 140 1.42 -10.23 -34.61
C ARG A 140 2.87 -9.76 -34.53
N ILE A 141 3.41 -9.54 -33.33
CA ILE A 141 4.78 -9.03 -33.14
C ILE A 141 5.84 -10.13 -33.19
N THR A 142 5.50 -11.36 -32.80
CA THR A 142 6.46 -12.48 -32.74
C THR A 142 6.43 -13.38 -33.96
N GLY A 143 5.30 -13.44 -34.69
CA GLY A 143 5.05 -14.43 -35.74
C GLY A 143 4.76 -15.84 -35.21
N ALA A 144 4.60 -16.03 -33.91
CA ALA A 144 4.28 -17.33 -33.31
C ALA A 144 2.85 -17.80 -33.68
N GLU A 145 2.65 -19.11 -33.71
CA GLU A 145 1.35 -19.74 -34.02
C GLU A 145 0.29 -19.47 -32.94
N ALA A 146 0.71 -19.35 -31.68
CA ALA A 146 -0.15 -19.07 -30.53
C ALA A 146 0.65 -18.35 -29.44
N ALA A 147 -0.03 -17.68 -28.50
CA ALA A 147 0.61 -16.99 -27.39
C ALA A 147 -0.24 -17.00 -26.12
N LEU A 148 0.41 -17.10 -24.96
CA LEU A 148 -0.25 -17.08 -23.66
C LEU A 148 0.45 -16.11 -22.71
N THR A 149 -0.34 -15.23 -22.09
CA THR A 149 0.13 -14.36 -21.00
C THR A 149 -0.25 -14.93 -19.65
N VAL A 150 0.72 -15.00 -18.75
CA VAL A 150 0.53 -15.35 -17.33
C VAL A 150 1.06 -14.22 -16.45
N ASN A 151 0.89 -14.35 -15.13
CA ASN A 151 1.23 -13.31 -14.16
C ASN A 151 2.66 -12.73 -14.33
N ASN A 152 3.67 -13.59 -14.45
CA ASN A 152 5.05 -13.19 -14.69
C ASN A 152 5.87 -14.33 -15.31
N ASN A 153 7.13 -14.06 -15.65
CA ASN A 153 8.01 -15.06 -16.26
C ASN A 153 8.28 -16.29 -15.37
N ALA A 154 8.34 -16.14 -14.04
CA ALA A 154 8.54 -17.28 -13.16
C ALA A 154 7.35 -18.25 -13.23
N SER A 155 6.12 -17.72 -13.25
CA SER A 155 4.91 -18.51 -13.49
C SER A 155 4.93 -19.16 -14.88
N ALA A 156 5.43 -18.47 -15.90
CA ALA A 156 5.53 -19.03 -17.26
C ALA A 156 6.47 -20.24 -17.30
N VAL A 157 7.65 -20.13 -16.69
CA VAL A 157 8.61 -21.24 -16.60
C VAL A 157 7.99 -22.45 -15.89
N ILE A 158 7.37 -22.23 -14.73
CA ILE A 158 6.72 -23.31 -13.97
C ILE A 158 5.60 -23.95 -14.79
N LEU A 159 4.72 -23.14 -15.38
CA LEU A 159 3.61 -23.64 -16.19
C LEU A 159 4.12 -24.48 -17.38
N MET A 160 5.14 -23.99 -18.09
CA MET A 160 5.74 -24.70 -19.21
C MET A 160 6.32 -26.06 -18.78
N LEU A 161 7.10 -26.09 -17.70
CA LEU A 161 7.69 -27.33 -17.18
C LEU A 161 6.63 -28.33 -16.71
N MET A 162 5.59 -27.84 -16.02
CA MET A 162 4.49 -28.68 -15.57
C MET A 162 3.66 -29.21 -16.75
N ALA A 163 3.39 -28.41 -17.78
CA ALA A 163 2.56 -28.83 -18.90
C ALA A 163 3.29 -29.78 -19.86
N LEU A 164 4.58 -29.56 -20.10
CA LEU A 164 5.33 -30.25 -21.15
C LEU A 164 6.25 -31.36 -20.62
N CYS A 165 6.71 -31.24 -19.37
CA CYS A 165 7.80 -32.05 -18.82
C CYS A 165 7.43 -32.76 -17.51
N GLN A 166 6.14 -32.84 -17.16
CA GLN A 166 5.73 -33.51 -15.92
C GLN A 166 6.23 -34.96 -15.87
N GLY A 167 6.98 -35.29 -14.81
CA GLY A 167 7.56 -36.61 -14.61
C GLY A 167 8.71 -36.96 -15.58
N LYS A 168 9.26 -35.98 -16.30
CA LYS A 168 10.35 -36.16 -17.26
C LYS A 168 11.54 -35.28 -16.90
N GLU A 169 12.71 -35.64 -17.42
CA GLU A 169 13.91 -34.83 -17.27
C GLU A 169 13.91 -33.62 -18.23
N VAL A 170 14.55 -32.54 -17.79
CA VAL A 170 14.72 -31.30 -18.56
C VAL A 170 16.20 -30.99 -18.60
N ILE A 171 16.77 -30.93 -19.80
CA ILE A 171 18.19 -30.67 -20.01
C ILE A 171 18.44 -29.16 -19.86
N ILE A 172 19.37 -28.78 -18.98
CA ILE A 172 19.79 -27.40 -18.77
C ILE A 172 21.32 -27.33 -18.57
N SER A 173 21.94 -26.25 -19.00
CA SER A 173 23.34 -25.96 -18.68
C SER A 173 23.48 -25.48 -17.22
N ARG A 174 24.61 -25.77 -16.57
CA ARG A 174 24.92 -25.29 -15.21
C ARG A 174 25.72 -24.01 -15.26
#